data_AF-A0A809ZR48-F1
#
_entry.id   AF-A0A809ZR48-F1
#
_cell.length_a   1.000
_cell.length_b   1.000
_cell.length_c   1.000
_cell.angle_alpha   90.00
_cell.angle_beta   90.00
_cell.angle_gamma   90.00
#
_symmetry.space_group_name_H-M   'P 1'
#
loop_
_entity.id
_entity.type
_entity.pdbx_description
1 polymer ?
#
loop_
_entity_poly.entity_id
_entity_poly.type
_entity_poly.pdbx_seq_one_letter_code
_entity_poly.pdbx_strand_id
1 'polypeptide(L)'
;MLMVTIELLPAGSESLRRPIASMCIDNEGGLDDVSDYLVTAMELANPLTGTSPGFANASVSAHDPRRGIWSLLRKACEEIDKAGWTAFQAEEDGGQI
;
A
#
# COMPACT_ATOMS: atom_id res chain seq x y z
N MET A 1 9.76 6.26 8.21
CA MET A 1 8.88 6.42 7.04
C MET A 1 9.55 5.77 5.84
N LEU A 2 8.97 4.68 5.34
CA LEU A 2 9.32 4.02 4.07
C LEU A 2 8.14 4.20 3.12
N MET A 3 8.41 4.63 1.89
CA MET A 3 7.42 4.70 0.82
C MET A 3 7.76 3.64 -0.23
N VAL A 4 6.78 2.82 -0.59
CA VAL A 4 6.87 1.85 -1.67
C VAL A 4 5.87 2.26 -2.75
N THR A 5 6.33 2.36 -3.99
CA THR A 5 5.48 2.59 -5.15
C THR A 5 5.62 1.41 -6.10
N ILE A 6 4.49 0.86 -6.52
CA ILE A 6 4.45 -0.25 -7.46
C ILE A 6 3.98 0.32 -8.79
N GLU A 7 4.82 0.19 -9.81
CA GLU A 7 4.57 0.69 -11.15
C GLU A 7 4.47 -0.48 -12.13
N LEU A 8 3.51 -0.39 -13.04
CA LEU A 8 3.42 -1.28 -14.19
C LEU A 8 4.20 -0.67 -15.35
N LEU A 9 5.11 -1.44 -15.94
CA LEU A 9 5.84 -1.10 -17.16
C LEU A 9 5.45 -2.09 -18.27
N PRO A 10 4.40 -1.80 -19.06
CA PRO A 10 3.97 -2.68 -20.14
C PRO A 10 5.11 -2.91 -21.15
N ALA A 11 5.46 -4.18 -21.39
CA ALA A 11 6.55 -4.58 -22.28
C ALA A 11 7.91 -3.89 -22.00
N GLY A 12 8.13 -3.43 -20.75
CA GLY A 12 9.33 -2.69 -20.37
C GLY A 12 9.39 -1.26 -20.93
N SER A 13 8.31 -0.75 -21.53
CA SER A 13 8.27 0.60 -22.10
C SER A 13 8.05 1.65 -21.01
N GLU A 14 9.06 2.46 -20.73
CA GLU A 14 8.97 3.53 -19.72
C GLU A 14 7.92 4.59 -20.06
N SER A 15 7.64 4.83 -21.34
CA SER A 15 6.60 5.75 -21.80
C SER A 15 5.17 5.33 -21.40
N LEU A 16 4.98 4.06 -21.06
CA LEU A 16 3.71 3.49 -20.61
C LEU A 16 3.69 3.20 -19.10
N ARG A 17 4.75 3.62 -18.39
CA ARG A 17 4.86 3.48 -16.94
C ARG A 17 3.65 4.14 -16.27
N ARG A 18 3.00 3.41 -15.38
CA ARG A 18 1.96 3.97 -14.51
C ARG A 18 2.03 3.36 -13.12
N PRO A 19 1.82 4.14 -12.06
CA PRO A 19 1.62 3.57 -10.73
C PRO A 19 0.36 2.70 -10.75
N ILE A 20 0.37 1.62 -9.98
CA ILE A 20 -0.79 0.75 -9.78
C ILE A 20 -1.09 0.54 -8.29
N ALA A 21 -0.11 0.76 -7.42
CA ALA A 21 -0.29 0.70 -5.99
C ALA A 21 0.80 1.50 -5.25
N SER A 22 0.52 1.85 -4.01
CA SER A 22 1.50 2.43 -3.09
C SER A 22 1.32 1.86 -1.69
N MET A 23 2.39 1.90 -0.90
CA MET A 23 2.37 1.58 0.52
C MET A 23 3.24 2.56 1.29
N CYS A 24 2.67 3.18 2.31
CA CYS A 24 3.39 3.96 3.30
C CYS A 24 3.55 3.13 4.57
N ILE A 25 4.79 3.03 5.08
CA ILE A 25 5.12 2.38 6.35
C ILE A 25 5.72 3.45 7.25
N ASP A 26 4.86 3.97 8.12
CA ASP A 26 5.18 5.01 9.07
C ASP A 26 5.54 4.42 10.41
N ASN A 27 6.61 4.92 11.00
CA ASN A 27 7.03 4.49 12.33
C ASN A 27 6.20 5.25 13.36
N GLU A 28 5.51 4.53 14.25
CA GLU A 28 4.64 5.12 15.28
C GLU A 28 5.35 5.34 16.63
N GLY A 29 6.64 5.00 16.75
CA GLY A 29 7.35 4.97 18.03
C GLY A 29 8.88 5.13 17.96
N GLY A 30 9.43 5.97 18.84
CA GLY A 30 10.84 6.35 18.87
C GLY A 30 11.79 5.33 19.52
N LEU A 31 12.95 5.16 18.87
CA LEU A 31 14.29 4.80 19.37
C LEU A 31 14.49 3.59 20.31
N ASP A 32 13.49 2.74 20.51
CA ASP A 32 13.67 1.50 21.25
C ASP A 32 14.23 0.39 20.34
N ASP A 33 14.73 -0.71 20.93
CA ASP A 33 15.26 -1.88 20.18
C ASP A 33 14.22 -2.53 19.24
N VAL A 34 12.96 -2.13 19.37
CA VAL A 34 11.82 -2.64 18.62
C VAL A 34 10.89 -1.46 18.30
N SER A 35 10.29 -1.44 17.11
CA SER A 35 9.38 -0.36 16.72
C SER A 35 8.07 -0.89 16.16
N ASP A 36 7.01 -0.14 16.42
CA ASP A 36 5.69 -0.31 15.82
C ASP A 36 5.57 0.58 14.58
N TYR A 37 4.84 0.09 13.59
CA TYR A 37 4.63 0.77 12.32
C TYR A 37 3.17 0.78 11.90
N LEU A 38 2.68 1.93 11.48
CA LEU A 38 1.43 2.07 10.73
C LEU A 38 1.70 1.79 9.25
N VAL A 39 0.84 0.99 8.64
CA VAL A 39 0.92 0.64 7.23
C VAL A 39 -0.35 1.10 6.55
N THR A 40 -0.22 1.93 5.52
CA THR A 40 -1.32 2.31 4.63
C THR A 40 -0.97 1.86 3.23
N ALA A 41 -1.79 0.98 2.65
CA ALA A 41 -1.68 0.55 1.27
C ALA A 41 -2.82 1.13 0.44
N MET A 42 -2.54 1.51 -0.80
CA MET A 42 -3.52 1.93 -1.78
C MET A 42 -3.33 1.15 -3.08
N GLU A 43 -4.42 0.75 -3.69
CA GLU A 43 -4.45 0.12 -5.01
C GLU A 43 -5.32 0.95 -5.95
N LEU A 44 -4.83 1.15 -7.18
CA LEU A 44 -5.63 1.73 -8.24
C LEU A 44 -6.56 0.69 -8.86
N ALA A 45 -7.54 1.18 -9.61
CA ALA A 45 -8.47 0.33 -10.33
C ALA A 45 -7.70 -0.59 -11.28
N ASN A 46 -8.00 -1.88 -11.24
CA ASN A 46 -7.45 -2.83 -12.19
C ASN A 46 -8.54 -3.23 -13.20
N PRO A 47 -8.51 -2.68 -14.42
CA PRO A 47 -9.53 -2.99 -15.43
C PRO A 47 -9.47 -4.44 -15.93
N LEU A 48 -8.35 -5.14 -15.73
CA LEU A 48 -8.22 -6.55 -16.15
C LEU A 48 -8.93 -7.51 -15.20
N THR A 49 -8.99 -7.19 -13.91
CA THR A 49 -9.63 -8.02 -12.88
C THR A 49 -10.99 -7.46 -12.44
N GLY A 50 -11.35 -6.26 -12.88
CA GLY A 50 -12.55 -5.54 -12.41
C GLY A 50 -12.44 -5.06 -10.97
N THR A 51 -11.23 -5.01 -10.40
CA THR A 51 -11.02 -4.58 -9.01
C THR A 51 -11.12 -3.07 -8.92
N SER A 52 -12.05 -2.58 -8.10
CA SER A 52 -12.18 -1.17 -7.76
C SER A 52 -10.93 -0.66 -7.03
N PRO A 53 -10.58 0.63 -7.18
CA PRO A 53 -9.48 1.19 -6.42
C PRO A 53 -9.87 1.18 -4.93
N GLY A 54 -8.88 1.07 -4.06
CA GLY A 54 -9.14 0.99 -2.62
C GLY A 54 -7.91 1.21 -1.79
N PHE A 55 -8.10 1.11 -0.48
CA PHE A 55 -7.04 1.21 0.50
C PHE A 55 -7.24 0.22 1.64
N ALA A 56 -6.16 -0.07 2.34
CA ALA A 56 -6.14 -0.85 3.56
C ALA A 56 -5.19 -0.20 4.56
N ASN A 57 -5.55 -0.26 5.84
CA ASN A 57 -4.72 0.21 6.93
C ASN A 57 -4.44 -0.95 7.88
N ALA A 58 -3.20 -1.10 8.31
CA ALA A 58 -2.79 -2.13 9.25
C ALA A 58 -1.66 -1.63 10.14
N SER A 59 -1.29 -2.40 11.15
CA SER A 59 -0.12 -2.12 11.98
C SER A 59 0.83 -3.32 12.02
N VAL A 60 2.13 -3.05 12.01
CA VAL A 60 3.17 -4.04 12.28
C VAL A 60 3.74 -3.75 13.65
N SER A 61 3.43 -4.60 14.62
CA SER A 61 3.95 -4.46 15.98
C SER A 61 5.30 -5.12 16.18
N ALA A 62 6.10 -4.55 17.08
CA ALA A 62 7.33 -5.12 17.60
C ALA A 62 8.29 -5.63 16.50
N HIS A 63 8.55 -4.82 15.48
CA HIS A 63 9.57 -5.12 14.49
C HIS A 63 10.97 -4.70 14.95
N ASP A 64 11.89 -5.67 15.03
CA ASP A 64 13.32 -5.44 15.27
C ASP A 64 13.98 -4.86 14.01
N PRO A 65 14.46 -3.60 14.02
CA PRO A 65 15.07 -2.94 12.86
C PRO A 65 16.29 -3.68 12.29
N ARG A 66 16.95 -4.53 13.09
CA ARG A 66 18.11 -5.34 12.66
C ARG A 66 17.73 -6.45 11.67
N ARG A 67 16.45 -6.81 11.57
CA ARG A 67 15.94 -7.79 10.61
C ARG A 67 15.87 -7.25 9.18
N GLY A 68 16.14 -5.96 8.99
CA GLY A 68 16.28 -5.32 7.69
C GLY A 68 14.95 -4.97 7.02
N ILE A 69 15.02 -4.05 6.06
CA ILE A 69 13.85 -3.42 5.45
C ILE A 69 12.92 -4.39 4.72
N TRP A 70 13.47 -5.42 4.08
CA TRP A 70 12.67 -6.44 3.38
C TRP A 70 11.84 -7.30 4.33
N SER A 71 12.33 -7.54 5.54
CA SER A 71 11.54 -8.25 6.56
C SER A 71 10.40 -7.38 7.09
N LEU A 72 10.57 -6.05 7.13
CA LEU A 72 9.50 -5.13 7.49
C LEU A 72 8.44 -5.10 6.37
N LEU A 73 8.87 -4.95 5.11
CA LEU A 73 7.98 -4.93 3.95
C LEU A 73 7.13 -6.21 3.86
N ARG A 74 7.75 -7.38 4.05
CA ARG A 74 7.01 -8.65 4.05
C ARG A 74 5.91 -8.69 5.10
N LYS A 75 6.23 -8.30 6.35
CA LYS A 75 5.23 -8.23 7.43
C LYS A 75 4.13 -7.22 7.12
N ALA A 76 4.49 -6.07 6.54
CA ALA A 76 3.52 -5.06 6.14
C ALA A 76 2.53 -5.61 5.10
N CYS A 77 3.01 -6.34 4.08
CA CYS A 77 2.14 -7.05 3.13
C CYS A 77 1.22 -8.06 3.84
N GLU A 78 1.77 -8.90 4.73
CA GLU A 78 0.99 -9.90 5.49
C GLU A 78 -0.12 -9.26 6.34
N GLU A 79 0.11 -8.09 6.94
CA GLU A 79 -0.91 -7.40 7.75
C GLU A 79 -1.95 -6.68 6.87
N ILE A 80 -1.56 -6.13 5.73
CA ILE A 80 -2.49 -5.53 4.77
C ILE A 80 -3.44 -6.57 4.18
N ASP A 81 -2.93 -7.76 3.83
CA ASP A 81 -3.76 -8.86 3.33
C ASP A 81 -4.84 -9.28 4.36
N LYS A 82 -4.56 -9.14 5.66
CA LYS A 82 -5.50 -9.45 6.75
C LYS A 82 -6.49 -8.32 7.03
N ALA A 83 -6.08 -7.06 6.89
CA ALA A 83 -6.86 -5.89 7.27
C ALA A 83 -8.15 -5.72 6.45
N GLY A 84 -8.20 -6.31 5.26
CA GLY A 84 -9.31 -6.17 4.33
C GLY A 84 -9.29 -4.83 3.61
N TRP A 85 -9.77 -4.84 2.36
CA TRP A 85 -9.73 -3.68 1.47
C TRP A 85 -11.02 -2.87 1.56
N THR A 86 -10.87 -1.55 1.68
CA THR A 86 -11.97 -0.60 1.56
C THR A 86 -11.91 0.03 0.17
N ALA A 87 -12.95 -0.18 -0.63
CA ALA A 87 -13.07 0.45 -1.94
C ALA A 87 -13.27 1.96 -1.79
N PHE A 88 -12.63 2.76 -2.65
CA PHE A 88 -13.01 4.15 -2.79
C PHE A 88 -14.40 4.21 -3.43
N GLN A 89 -15.32 4.98 -2.82
CA GLN A 89 -16.60 5.24 -3.45
C GLN A 89 -16.35 6.13 -4.67
N ALA A 90 -16.76 5.70 -5.85
CA ALA A 90 -16.91 6.61 -6.97
C ALA A 90 -18.13 7.49 -6.66
N GLU A 91 -17.93 8.79 -6.45
CA GLU A 91 -19.06 9.72 -6.53
C GLU A 91 -19.57 9.66 -7.97
N GLU A 92 -20.70 8.97 -8.19
CA GLU A 92 -21.51 9.13 -9.38
C GLU A 92 -22.14 10.53 -9.34
N ASP A 93 -21.38 11.53 -9.75
CA ASP A 93 -21.90 12.88 -9.95
C ASP A 93 -22.74 12.85 -11.24
N GLY A 94 -24.01 12.46 -11.06
CA GLY A 94 -25.08 12.47 -12.06
C GLY A 94 -25.48 13.89 -12.46
N GLY A 95 -24.51 14.69 -12.93
CA GLY A 95 -24.72 16.01 -13.51
C GLY A 95 -25.32 15.91 -14.90
N GLN A 96 -26.64 15.77 -14.97
CA GLN A 96 -27.41 15.96 -16.21
C GLN A 96 -27.78 17.45 -16.31
N ILE A 97 -27.24 18.14 -17.32
CA ILE A 97 -27.80 19.39 -17.88
C ILE A 97 -28.53 19.08 -19.18
#